data_AF-A0A8T3Z6B9-F1
#
_entry.id   AF-A0A8T3Z6B9-F1
#
_cell.length_a   1.000
_cell.length_b   1.000
_cell.length_c   1.000
_cell.angle_alpha   90.00
_cell.angle_beta   90.00
_cell.angle_gamma   90.00
#
_symmetry.space_group_name_H-M   'P 1'
#
loop_
_entity.id
_entity.type
_entity.pdbx_description
1 polymer ?
#
loop_
_entity_poly.entity_id
_entity_poly.type
_entity_poly.pdbx_seq_one_letter_code
_entity_poly.pdbx_strand_id
1 'polypeptide(L)'
;MYVVEKKDEHLMGLPAHELKHLGFSEQGQKILKTLAQQPAYPKEIARQLNVHEQKVYYHIHMFEKKGLIHVVRKEDKGGAVAKWYGLVEPAFVVRFKELEHMEKIPATVQPLFEPFIANGSLNGKIVIGSPDPHGPERARARDINAAVDFALFLGTFLNMHHVPAVSIDTDVRQSELAENLILIGGPVTNKVTKLFNDSLPIRFDAKKNIYSTRTKKRYTHDESALLIQMPNPRAQNKHLLIIAGKRHAGTRAAVLLLLKSGHLIQKKSKGIVAHVIEGIDEDGDGIVDHAKILE
;
A
#
# COMPACT_ATOMS: atom_id res chain seq x y z
N MET A 1 -18.01 5.36 7.87
CA MET A 1 -16.67 4.92 8.33
C MET A 1 -16.56 3.42 8.09
N TYR A 2 -15.36 2.84 8.07
CA TYR A 2 -15.19 1.39 7.98
C TYR A 2 -14.52 0.88 9.25
N VAL A 3 -14.99 -0.26 9.75
CA VAL A 3 -14.22 -1.06 10.72
C VAL A 3 -13.47 -2.10 9.92
N VAL A 4 -12.17 -2.18 10.16
CA VAL A 4 -11.31 -3.19 9.58
C VAL A 4 -10.79 -4.05 10.72
N GLU A 5 -11.01 -5.35 10.63
CA GLU A 5 -10.47 -6.36 11.55
C GLU A 5 -9.44 -7.20 10.80
N LYS A 6 -8.24 -7.31 11.33
CA LYS A 6 -7.25 -8.29 10.86
C LYS A 6 -7.47 -9.59 11.62
N LYS A 7 -7.91 -10.64 10.92
CA LYS A 7 -8.09 -11.97 11.48
C LYS A 7 -7.20 -12.95 10.73
N ASP A 8 -6.27 -13.57 11.46
CA ASP A 8 -5.18 -14.36 10.90
C ASP A 8 -4.39 -13.55 9.85
N GLU A 9 -4.42 -13.96 8.58
CA GLU A 9 -3.80 -13.25 7.44
C GLU A 9 -4.81 -12.46 6.57
N HIS A 10 -6.08 -12.45 6.93
CA HIS A 10 -7.13 -11.79 6.14
C HIS A 10 -7.53 -10.45 6.76
N LEU A 11 -7.76 -9.46 5.91
CA LEU A 11 -8.40 -8.20 6.27
C LEU A 11 -9.91 -8.31 6.00
N MET A 12 -10.70 -8.25 7.06
CA MET A 12 -12.15 -8.21 7.00
C MET A 12 -12.61 -6.77 7.20
N GLY A 13 -13.60 -6.33 6.44
CA GLY A 13 -14.08 -4.95 6.51
C GLY A 13 -15.59 -4.86 6.34
N LEU A 14 -16.19 -3.92 7.04
CA LEU A 14 -17.61 -3.60 6.89
C LEU A 14 -17.86 -2.10 7.13
N PRO A 15 -18.90 -1.53 6.51
CA PRO A 15 -19.30 -0.16 6.81
C PRO A 15 -19.80 -0.08 8.24
N ALA A 16 -19.54 1.06 8.88
CA ALA A 16 -19.91 1.31 10.25
C ALA A 16 -20.40 2.73 10.47
N HIS A 17 -21.15 2.89 11.56
CA HIS A 17 -21.65 4.16 12.06
C HIS A 17 -21.05 4.48 13.44
N GLU A 18 -20.62 5.73 13.66
CA GLU A 18 -20.08 6.15 14.96
C GLU A 18 -21.21 6.48 15.93
N LEU A 19 -21.16 5.93 17.15
CA LEU A 19 -22.03 6.28 18.26
C LEU A 19 -21.28 7.13 19.27
N LYS A 20 -21.93 8.19 19.74
CA LYS A 20 -21.36 9.13 20.72
C LYS A 20 -21.25 8.56 22.14
N HIS A 21 -22.06 7.55 22.50
CA HIS A 21 -22.12 7.00 23.85
C HIS A 21 -22.36 5.48 23.83
N LEU A 22 -21.73 4.76 24.77
CA LEU A 22 -21.96 3.34 25.03
C LEU A 22 -23.07 3.17 26.07
N GLY A 23 -23.95 2.18 25.88
CA GLY A 23 -25.04 1.97 26.84
C GLY A 23 -26.06 0.89 26.48
N PHE A 24 -25.61 -0.21 25.85
CA PHE A 24 -26.51 -1.34 25.57
C PHE A 24 -26.23 -2.46 26.55
N SER A 25 -27.29 -2.94 27.21
CA SER A 25 -27.23 -4.16 28.01
C SER A 25 -26.86 -5.37 27.16
N GLU A 26 -26.45 -6.46 27.79
CA GLU A 26 -26.17 -7.72 27.10
C GLU A 26 -27.38 -8.20 26.28
N GLN A 27 -28.61 -8.03 26.79
CA GLN A 27 -29.82 -8.34 26.02
C GLN A 27 -29.97 -7.43 24.80
N GLY A 28 -29.69 -6.13 24.94
CA GLY A 28 -29.73 -5.20 23.83
C GLY A 28 -28.73 -5.59 22.71
N GLN A 29 -27.53 -6.00 23.08
CA GLN A 29 -26.53 -6.48 22.11
C GLN A 29 -26.99 -7.76 21.40
N LYS A 30 -27.59 -8.70 22.11
CA LYS A 30 -28.17 -9.93 21.51
C LYS A 30 -29.27 -9.59 20.50
N ILE A 31 -30.16 -8.65 20.82
CA ILE A 31 -31.22 -8.19 19.90
C ILE A 31 -30.61 -7.56 18.63
N LEU A 32 -29.61 -6.68 18.76
CA LEU A 32 -28.95 -6.07 17.60
C LEU A 32 -28.24 -7.13 16.73
N LYS A 33 -27.61 -8.15 17.33
CA LYS A 33 -27.01 -9.28 16.60
C LYS A 33 -28.05 -10.09 15.82
N THR A 34 -29.22 -10.35 16.41
CA THR A 34 -30.34 -11.00 15.71
C THR A 34 -30.77 -10.18 14.49
N LEU A 35 -30.93 -8.87 14.67
CA LEU A 35 -31.31 -7.94 13.59
C LEU A 35 -30.24 -7.78 12.50
N ALA A 36 -28.96 -8.00 12.85
CA ALA A 36 -27.85 -7.99 11.89
C ALA A 36 -27.90 -9.20 10.95
N GLN A 37 -28.39 -10.35 11.42
CA GLN A 37 -28.51 -11.56 10.60
C GLN A 37 -29.69 -11.47 9.64
N GLN A 38 -30.83 -11.00 10.13
CA GLN A 38 -32.02 -10.80 9.31
C GLN A 38 -33.00 -9.82 9.99
N PRO A 39 -33.76 -9.03 9.21
CA PRO A 39 -34.83 -8.24 9.78
C PRO A 39 -35.85 -9.10 10.52
N ALA A 40 -36.31 -8.66 11.68
CA ALA A 40 -37.26 -9.39 12.52
C ALA A 40 -38.24 -8.45 13.25
N TYR A 41 -39.41 -8.96 13.63
CA TYR A 41 -40.38 -8.23 14.46
C TYR A 41 -40.26 -8.65 15.94
N PRO A 42 -40.67 -7.80 16.91
CA PRO A 42 -40.33 -7.99 18.33
C PRO A 42 -40.72 -9.35 18.93
N LYS A 43 -41.89 -9.91 18.58
CA LYS A 43 -42.34 -11.23 19.04
C LYS A 43 -41.42 -12.37 18.58
N GLU A 44 -40.93 -12.30 17.35
CA GLU A 44 -40.03 -13.31 16.81
C GLU A 44 -38.67 -13.26 17.51
N ILE A 45 -38.14 -12.06 17.72
CA ILE A 45 -36.91 -11.84 18.49
C ILE A 45 -37.06 -12.39 19.91
N ALA A 46 -38.19 -12.10 20.57
CA ALA A 46 -38.49 -12.59 21.92
C ALA A 46 -38.48 -14.12 22.00
N ARG A 47 -39.10 -14.78 21.01
CA ARG A 47 -39.12 -16.25 20.89
C ARG A 47 -37.74 -16.83 20.64
N GLN A 48 -36.98 -16.26 19.70
CA GLN A 48 -35.64 -16.73 19.35
C GLN A 48 -34.65 -16.60 20.52
N LEU A 49 -34.74 -15.52 21.28
CA LEU A 49 -33.83 -15.24 22.39
C LEU A 49 -34.34 -15.74 23.76
N ASN A 50 -35.51 -16.38 23.82
CA ASN A 50 -36.19 -16.81 25.05
C ASN A 50 -36.26 -15.71 26.13
N VAL A 51 -36.72 -14.52 25.74
CA VAL A 51 -36.84 -13.35 26.61
C VAL A 51 -38.25 -12.76 26.57
N HIS A 52 -38.65 -12.13 27.67
CA HIS A 52 -39.97 -11.52 27.79
C HIS A 52 -40.21 -10.42 26.73
N GLU A 53 -41.35 -10.48 26.04
CA GLU A 53 -41.66 -9.63 24.88
C GLU A 53 -41.58 -8.12 25.19
N GLN A 54 -42.06 -7.70 26.37
CA GLN A 54 -41.99 -6.29 26.80
C GLN A 54 -40.55 -5.76 26.86
N LYS A 55 -39.57 -6.60 27.25
CA LYS A 55 -38.15 -6.19 27.27
C LYS A 55 -37.62 -5.99 25.85
N VAL A 56 -38.07 -6.80 24.90
CA VAL A 56 -37.70 -6.64 23.48
C VAL A 56 -38.29 -5.34 22.93
N TYR A 57 -39.57 -5.04 23.18
CA TYR A 57 -40.15 -3.77 22.75
C TYR A 57 -39.43 -2.55 23.34
N TYR A 58 -39.04 -2.61 24.62
CA TYR A 58 -38.25 -1.57 25.25
C TYR A 58 -36.95 -1.29 24.47
N HIS A 59 -36.20 -2.34 24.13
CA HIS A 59 -34.97 -2.20 23.37
C HIS A 59 -35.21 -1.73 21.93
N ILE A 60 -36.19 -2.29 21.23
CA ILE A 60 -36.54 -1.88 19.86
C ILE A 60 -36.89 -0.39 19.80
N HIS A 61 -37.73 0.09 20.72
CA HIS A 61 -38.07 1.51 20.78
C HIS A 61 -36.86 2.39 21.06
N MET A 62 -35.98 1.96 21.98
CA MET A 62 -34.75 2.69 22.30
C MET A 62 -33.76 2.72 21.11
N PHE A 63 -33.63 1.62 20.37
CA PHE A 63 -32.78 1.54 19.18
C PHE A 63 -33.31 2.37 18.02
N GLU A 64 -34.63 2.33 17.78
CA GLU A 64 -35.31 3.14 16.76
C GLU A 64 -35.11 4.63 17.08
N LYS A 65 -35.31 5.04 18.34
CA LYS A 65 -35.08 6.42 18.80
C LYS A 65 -33.63 6.88 18.63
N LYS A 66 -32.67 5.96 18.79
CA LYS A 66 -31.24 6.22 18.59
C LYS A 66 -30.80 6.09 17.12
N GLY A 67 -31.70 5.77 16.19
CA GLY A 67 -31.40 5.63 14.76
C GLY A 67 -30.55 4.41 14.42
N LEU A 68 -30.53 3.38 15.28
CA LEU A 68 -29.74 2.16 15.04
C LEU A 68 -30.47 1.16 14.14
N ILE A 69 -31.80 1.23 14.16
CA ILE A 69 -32.68 0.35 13.41
C ILE A 69 -33.75 1.18 12.71
N HIS A 70 -34.29 0.64 11.63
CA HIS A 70 -35.41 1.22 10.89
C HIS A 70 -36.45 0.14 10.57
N VAL A 71 -37.67 0.56 10.25
CA VAL A 71 -38.72 -0.36 9.79
C VAL A 71 -38.41 -0.72 8.34
N VAL A 72 -38.10 -1.99 8.08
CA VAL A 72 -37.80 -2.53 6.75
C VAL A 72 -39.10 -2.84 6.00
N ARG A 73 -40.10 -3.38 6.70
CA ARG A 73 -41.44 -3.67 6.13
C ARG A 73 -42.52 -3.77 7.22
N LYS A 74 -43.77 -3.77 6.80
CA LYS A 74 -44.96 -3.98 7.65
C LYS A 74 -45.77 -5.14 7.09
N GLU A 75 -46.27 -6.01 7.96
CA GLU A 75 -47.07 -7.18 7.58
C GLU A 75 -48.25 -7.36 8.54
N ASP A 76 -49.40 -7.78 8.02
CA ASP A 76 -50.55 -8.15 8.85
C ASP A 76 -50.35 -9.55 9.44
N LYS A 77 -50.34 -9.65 10.78
CA LYS A 77 -50.28 -10.91 11.51
C LYS A 77 -51.36 -10.97 12.57
N GLY A 78 -52.33 -11.88 12.37
CA GLY A 78 -53.38 -12.15 13.36
C GLY A 78 -54.25 -10.93 13.71
N GLY A 79 -54.57 -10.10 12.71
CA GLY A 79 -55.39 -8.90 12.89
C GLY A 79 -54.65 -7.65 13.39
N ALA A 80 -53.32 -7.70 13.53
CA ALA A 80 -52.49 -6.56 13.89
C ALA A 80 -51.32 -6.36 12.92
N VAL A 81 -50.93 -5.10 12.69
CA VAL A 81 -49.79 -4.74 11.83
C VAL A 81 -48.48 -4.94 12.60
N ALA A 82 -47.67 -5.90 12.16
CA ALA A 82 -46.33 -6.14 12.68
C ALA A 82 -45.29 -5.34 11.88
N LYS A 83 -44.47 -4.55 12.59
CA LYS A 83 -43.30 -3.86 12.02
C LYS A 83 -42.08 -4.77 12.09
N TRP A 84 -41.44 -4.98 10.96
CA TRP A 84 -40.17 -5.67 10.85
C TRP A 84 -39.03 -4.64 10.88
N TYR A 85 -38.08 -4.85 11.79
CA TYR A 85 -36.97 -3.95 11.98
C TYR A 85 -35.69 -4.56 11.43
N GLY A 86 -34.78 -3.72 10.92
CA GLY A 86 -33.43 -4.10 10.51
C GLY A 86 -32.43 -3.02 10.94
N LEU A 87 -31.15 -3.36 10.99
CA LEU A 87 -30.11 -2.38 11.31
C LEU A 87 -30.01 -1.30 10.22
N VAL A 88 -29.67 -0.07 10.62
CA VAL A 88 -29.34 1.01 9.67
C VAL A 88 -27.97 0.78 9.04
N GLU A 89 -27.01 0.27 9.81
CA GLU A 89 -25.67 -0.12 9.34
C GLU A 89 -25.29 -1.47 9.95
N PRO A 90 -24.46 -2.29 9.27
CA PRO A 90 -24.12 -3.63 9.74
C PRO A 90 -23.19 -3.62 10.96
N ALA A 91 -22.55 -2.49 11.28
CA ALA A 91 -21.84 -2.30 12.53
C ALA A 91 -21.89 -0.87 13.07
N PHE A 92 -21.59 -0.76 14.36
CA PHE A 92 -21.51 0.49 15.08
C PHE A 92 -20.20 0.55 15.88
N VAL A 93 -19.55 1.72 15.89
CA VAL A 93 -18.30 1.96 16.62
C VAL A 93 -18.56 2.99 17.71
N VAL A 94 -18.03 2.74 18.90
CA VAL A 94 -17.94 3.78 19.93
C VAL A 94 -16.48 4.15 20.10
N ARG A 95 -16.20 5.44 19.98
CA ARG A 95 -14.85 5.96 20.03
C ARG A 95 -14.58 6.61 21.39
N PHE A 96 -13.51 6.16 22.04
CA PHE A 96 -13.08 6.67 23.34
C PHE A 96 -11.85 7.59 23.27
N LYS A 97 -11.21 7.66 22.10
CA LYS A 97 -10.06 8.50 21.79
C LYS A 97 -10.10 8.90 20.32
N GLU A 98 -9.53 10.05 19.99
CA GLU A 98 -9.34 10.47 18.59
C GLU A 98 -8.58 9.39 17.77
N LEU A 99 -8.94 9.28 16.47
CA LEU A 99 -8.24 8.36 15.58
C LEU A 99 -6.80 8.85 15.38
N GLU A 100 -5.84 7.97 15.56
CA GLU A 100 -4.43 8.27 15.32
C GLU A 100 -4.03 7.95 13.88
N HIS A 101 -3.05 8.68 13.38
CA HIS A 101 -2.47 8.40 12.08
C HIS A 101 -1.68 7.09 12.17
N MET A 102 -2.09 6.05 11.44
CA MET A 102 -1.25 4.86 11.30
C MET A 102 -0.02 5.22 10.48
N GLU A 103 1.18 5.06 11.04
CA GLU A 103 2.39 4.95 10.22
C GLU A 103 2.30 3.63 9.45
N LYS A 104 1.86 3.70 8.19
CA LYS A 104 1.73 2.50 7.35
C LYS A 104 3.08 1.93 6.92
N ILE A 105 4.14 2.72 6.98
CA ILE A 105 5.47 2.28 6.55
C ILE A 105 6.12 1.50 7.69
N PRO A 106 6.46 0.21 7.51
CA PRO A 106 7.23 -0.51 8.50
C PRO A 106 8.51 0.26 8.85
N ALA A 107 8.85 0.38 10.13
CA ALA A 107 10.05 1.09 10.60
C ALA A 107 11.34 0.64 9.89
N THR A 108 11.35 -0.61 9.42
CA THR A 108 12.43 -1.23 8.66
C THR A 108 12.69 -0.60 7.29
N VAL A 109 11.64 -0.13 6.61
CA VAL A 109 11.75 0.48 5.26
C VAL A 109 11.42 1.98 5.26
N GLN A 110 10.95 2.51 6.39
CA GLN A 110 10.70 3.93 6.62
C GLN A 110 11.85 4.84 6.16
N PRO A 111 13.13 4.54 6.43
CA PRO A 111 14.22 5.40 6.00
C PRO A 111 14.33 5.58 4.48
N LEU A 112 13.85 4.59 3.71
CA LEU A 112 13.89 4.59 2.25
C LEU A 112 12.71 5.38 1.66
N PHE A 113 11.53 5.28 2.27
CA PHE A 113 10.27 5.77 1.70
C PHE A 113 9.74 7.07 2.31
N GLU A 114 10.24 7.48 3.49
CA GLU A 114 9.85 8.72 4.16
C GLU A 114 9.85 9.95 3.22
N PRO A 115 10.86 10.18 2.34
CA PRO A 115 10.81 11.33 1.43
C PRO A 115 9.69 11.25 0.38
N PHE A 116 9.26 10.04 0.04
CA PHE A 116 8.32 9.76 -1.05
C PHE A 116 6.89 9.59 -0.55
N ILE A 117 6.64 9.61 0.76
CA ILE A 117 5.32 9.43 1.34
C ILE A 117 5.06 10.56 2.34
N ALA A 118 4.10 11.43 2.02
CA ALA A 118 3.69 12.51 2.89
C ALA A 118 2.19 12.38 3.19
N ASN A 119 1.82 12.30 4.47
CA ASN A 119 0.42 12.20 4.92
C ASN A 119 -0.36 11.06 4.22
N GLY A 120 0.28 9.91 4.05
CA GLY A 120 -0.30 8.76 3.33
C GLY A 120 -0.55 9.02 1.84
N SER A 121 0.08 10.02 1.23
CA SER A 121 0.03 10.26 -0.21
C SER A 121 1.42 10.16 -0.81
N LEU A 122 1.50 9.76 -2.09
CA LEU A 122 2.78 9.76 -2.80
C LEU A 122 3.27 11.20 -2.96
N ASN A 123 4.43 11.50 -2.39
CA ASN A 123 5.14 12.76 -2.52
C ASN A 123 6.27 12.62 -3.55
N GLY A 124 5.90 12.49 -4.82
CA GLY A 124 6.85 12.32 -5.91
C GLY A 124 6.23 11.63 -7.12
N LYS A 125 7.08 11.20 -8.04
CA LYS A 125 6.69 10.54 -9.28
C LYS A 125 7.49 9.26 -9.50
N ILE A 126 6.81 8.21 -9.92
CA ILE A 126 7.46 6.98 -10.38
C ILE A 126 7.74 7.13 -11.88
N VAL A 127 9.00 6.97 -12.29
CA VAL A 127 9.42 7.08 -13.68
C VAL A 127 9.92 5.73 -14.15
N ILE A 128 9.26 5.19 -15.17
CA ILE A 128 9.60 3.92 -15.80
C ILE A 128 10.11 4.14 -17.23
N GLY A 129 10.94 3.23 -17.72
CA GLY A 129 11.39 3.27 -19.11
C GLY A 129 10.25 3.02 -20.11
N SER A 130 10.29 3.67 -21.27
CA SER A 130 9.31 3.44 -22.33
C SER A 130 9.40 2.01 -22.90
N PRO A 131 8.25 1.32 -23.11
CA PRO A 131 8.23 0.05 -23.83
C PRO A 131 8.60 0.21 -25.30
N ASP A 132 8.41 1.41 -25.86
CA ASP A 132 8.72 1.70 -27.25
C ASP A 132 10.23 1.93 -27.43
N PRO A 133 10.85 1.38 -28.49
CA PRO A 133 12.26 1.64 -28.79
C PRO A 133 12.54 3.13 -28.96
N HIS A 134 13.49 3.66 -28.21
CA HIS A 134 13.84 5.07 -28.27
C HIS A 134 15.30 5.31 -27.87
N GLY A 135 15.83 6.49 -28.23
CA GLY A 135 17.22 6.86 -27.96
C GLY A 135 18.25 6.07 -28.79
N PRO A 136 19.56 6.26 -28.53
CA PRO A 136 20.64 5.67 -29.33
C PRO A 136 20.67 4.14 -29.29
N GLU A 137 20.26 3.55 -28.16
CA GLU A 137 20.33 2.11 -27.91
C GLU A 137 19.12 1.34 -28.49
N ARG A 138 18.04 2.05 -28.85
CA ARG A 138 16.76 1.47 -29.33
C ARG A 138 16.26 0.29 -28.48
N ALA A 139 16.57 0.31 -27.19
CA ALA A 139 16.18 -0.74 -26.25
C ALA A 139 14.70 -0.58 -25.88
N ARG A 140 14.03 -1.71 -25.65
CA ARG A 140 12.67 -1.74 -25.07
C ARG A 140 12.77 -1.98 -23.58
N ALA A 141 12.06 -1.20 -22.78
CA ALA A 141 11.95 -1.48 -21.35
C ALA A 141 11.19 -2.80 -21.13
N ARG A 142 11.79 -3.70 -20.35
CA ARG A 142 11.16 -4.95 -19.87
C ARG A 142 10.96 -4.94 -18.36
N ASP A 143 11.23 -3.80 -17.73
CA ASP A 143 11.20 -3.60 -16.28
C ASP A 143 9.77 -3.33 -15.74
N ILE A 144 8.75 -3.32 -16.62
CA ILE A 144 7.38 -2.94 -16.28
C ILE A 144 6.79 -3.84 -15.19
N ASN A 145 7.01 -5.16 -15.26
CA ASN A 145 6.50 -6.09 -14.25
C ASN A 145 7.06 -5.77 -12.86
N ALA A 146 8.37 -5.55 -12.77
CA ALA A 146 9.01 -5.16 -11.53
C ALA A 146 8.50 -3.79 -11.02
N ALA A 147 8.25 -2.84 -11.94
CA ALA A 147 7.66 -1.55 -11.57
C ALA A 147 6.23 -1.68 -11.03
N VAL A 148 5.41 -2.59 -11.58
CA VAL A 148 4.05 -2.86 -11.11
C VAL A 148 4.09 -3.50 -9.72
N ASP A 149 4.94 -4.52 -9.51
CA ASP A 149 5.10 -5.16 -8.20
C ASP A 149 5.53 -4.15 -7.13
N PHE A 150 6.49 -3.30 -7.47
CA PHE A 150 6.91 -2.20 -6.61
C PHE A 150 5.78 -1.20 -6.33
N ALA A 151 5.00 -0.82 -7.34
CA ALA A 151 3.90 0.13 -7.18
C ALA A 151 2.79 -0.42 -6.27
N LEU A 152 2.46 -1.71 -6.38
CA LEU A 152 1.52 -2.39 -5.49
C LEU A 152 2.02 -2.36 -4.04
N PHE A 153 3.29 -2.68 -3.83
CA PHE A 153 3.92 -2.62 -2.52
C PHE A 153 3.92 -1.21 -1.93
N LEU A 154 4.34 -0.21 -2.71
CA LEU A 154 4.31 1.19 -2.28
C LEU A 154 2.87 1.64 -1.95
N GLY A 155 1.89 1.16 -2.71
CA GLY A 155 0.47 1.40 -2.49
C GLY A 155 -0.04 0.93 -1.13
N THR A 156 0.57 -0.09 -0.52
CA THR A 156 0.22 -0.53 0.84
C THR A 156 0.45 0.57 1.89
N PHE A 157 1.33 1.52 1.60
CA PHE A 157 1.66 2.65 2.46
C PHE A 157 0.80 3.90 2.21
N LEU A 158 -0.02 3.90 1.14
CA LEU A 158 -0.80 5.06 0.73
C LEU A 158 -2.27 4.95 1.19
N ASN A 159 -2.86 6.10 1.48
CA ASN A 159 -4.26 6.34 1.82
C ASN A 159 -4.98 7.08 0.68
N MET A 160 -4.26 7.97 -0.01
CA MET A 160 -4.75 8.70 -1.17
C MET A 160 -3.72 8.62 -2.30
N HIS A 161 -4.21 8.66 -3.54
CA HIS A 161 -3.35 8.64 -4.72
C HIS A 161 -3.70 9.81 -5.62
N HIS A 162 -2.68 10.55 -6.07
CA HIS A 162 -2.81 11.56 -7.10
C HIS A 162 -2.51 10.91 -8.46
N VAL A 163 -3.34 11.21 -9.47
CA VAL A 163 -3.21 10.64 -10.82
C VAL A 163 -2.77 11.72 -11.81
N PRO A 164 -1.81 11.45 -12.72
CA PRO A 164 -1.00 10.23 -12.81
C PRO A 164 0.25 10.27 -11.89
N ALA A 165 0.42 9.25 -11.05
CA ALA A 165 1.60 9.06 -10.20
C ALA A 165 2.83 8.46 -10.93
N VAL A 166 2.57 7.80 -12.06
CA VAL A 166 3.56 7.14 -12.90
C VAL A 166 3.73 7.94 -14.19
N SER A 167 4.95 8.07 -14.68
CA SER A 167 5.22 8.62 -16.01
C SER A 167 6.24 7.76 -16.74
N ILE A 168 6.12 7.73 -18.05
CA ILE A 168 7.15 7.17 -18.92
C ILE A 168 8.28 8.20 -19.00
N ASP A 169 9.52 7.71 -19.02
CA ASP A 169 10.73 8.54 -19.05
C ASP A 169 10.78 9.55 -20.21
N THR A 170 10.14 9.25 -21.34
CA THR A 170 9.99 10.16 -22.48
C THR A 170 9.07 11.34 -22.23
N ASP A 171 8.17 11.23 -21.26
CA ASP A 171 7.13 12.23 -20.98
C ASP A 171 7.50 13.14 -19.79
N VAL A 172 8.63 12.86 -19.13
CA VAL A 172 9.11 13.64 -17.99
C VAL A 172 9.64 15.00 -18.47
N ARG A 173 9.05 16.08 -17.96
CA ARG A 173 9.44 17.46 -18.28
C ARG A 173 10.65 17.88 -17.45
N GLN A 174 11.42 18.86 -17.94
CA GLN A 174 12.60 19.38 -17.22
C GLN A 174 12.29 19.88 -15.81
N SER A 175 11.14 20.55 -15.63
CA SER A 175 10.70 21.03 -14.31
C SER A 175 10.46 19.88 -13.32
N GLU A 176 10.06 18.70 -13.82
CA GLU A 176 9.77 17.52 -12.98
C GLU A 176 11.05 16.80 -12.56
N LEU A 177 12.19 17.06 -13.20
CA LEU A 177 13.48 16.48 -12.81
C LEU A 177 13.99 17.01 -11.45
N ALA A 178 13.42 18.11 -10.97
CA ALA A 178 13.69 18.73 -9.69
C ALA A 178 12.76 18.22 -8.56
N GLU A 179 11.90 17.23 -8.82
CA GLU A 179 10.99 16.67 -7.81
C GLU A 179 11.56 15.44 -7.11
N ASN A 180 10.80 14.87 -6.17
CA ASN A 180 11.07 13.53 -5.66
C ASN A 180 10.78 12.51 -6.77
N LEU A 181 11.77 11.69 -7.13
CA LEU A 181 11.65 10.73 -8.22
C LEU A 181 12.00 9.32 -7.76
N ILE A 182 11.14 8.37 -8.12
CA ILE A 182 11.41 6.94 -8.01
C ILE A 182 11.67 6.44 -9.44
N LEU A 183 12.93 6.16 -9.75
CA LEU A 183 13.39 5.74 -11.07
C LEU A 183 13.51 4.22 -11.12
N ILE A 184 12.75 3.58 -11.99
CA ILE A 184 12.79 2.13 -12.17
C ILE A 184 13.31 1.82 -13.58
N GLY A 185 14.35 0.99 -13.62
CA GLY A 185 15.06 0.61 -14.84
C GLY A 185 16.40 1.34 -15.03
N GLY A 186 17.34 0.64 -15.65
CA GLY A 186 18.70 1.13 -15.91
C GLY A 186 18.76 2.21 -17.00
N PRO A 187 19.93 2.86 -17.18
CA PRO A 187 20.11 3.99 -18.10
C PRO A 187 19.96 3.62 -19.59
N VAL A 188 19.89 2.33 -19.91
CA VAL A 188 19.62 1.82 -21.25
C VAL A 188 18.14 1.95 -21.60
N THR A 189 17.25 1.71 -20.64
CA THR A 189 15.80 1.67 -20.83
C THR A 189 15.08 2.87 -20.22
N ASN A 190 15.72 3.59 -19.29
CA ASN A 190 15.19 4.78 -18.62
C ASN A 190 16.16 5.96 -18.79
N LYS A 191 15.79 6.93 -19.65
CA LYS A 191 16.54 8.15 -19.92
C LYS A 191 16.74 9.02 -18.69
N VAL A 192 15.76 9.05 -17.78
CA VAL A 192 15.87 9.83 -16.54
C VAL A 192 16.93 9.21 -15.64
N THR A 193 16.97 7.88 -15.49
CA THR A 193 18.08 7.19 -14.80
C THR A 193 19.44 7.55 -15.42
N LYS A 194 19.53 7.61 -16.77
CA LYS A 194 20.75 8.01 -17.47
C LYS A 194 21.20 9.43 -17.12
N LEU A 195 20.27 10.38 -16.97
CA LEU A 195 20.59 11.77 -16.61
C LEU A 195 21.23 11.89 -15.22
N PHE A 196 20.89 11.02 -14.28
CA PHE A 196 21.42 11.05 -12.92
C PHE A 196 22.63 10.12 -12.71
N ASN A 197 22.89 9.18 -13.62
CA ASN A 197 23.89 8.11 -13.47
C ASN A 197 25.28 8.60 -13.00
N ASP A 198 25.77 9.70 -13.55
CA ASP A 198 27.12 10.19 -13.23
C ASP A 198 27.25 10.75 -11.81
N SER A 199 26.14 11.18 -11.21
CA SER A 199 26.06 11.67 -9.84
C SER A 199 25.95 10.56 -8.77
N LEU A 200 25.75 9.30 -9.20
CA LEU A 200 25.48 8.20 -8.28
C LEU A 200 26.78 7.61 -7.69
N PRO A 201 26.78 7.23 -6.39
CA PRO A 201 27.92 6.56 -5.77
C PRO A 201 28.11 5.11 -6.27
N ILE A 202 27.03 4.49 -6.75
CA ILE A 202 27.03 3.22 -7.46
C ILE A 202 26.34 3.51 -8.79
N ARG A 203 26.99 3.22 -9.91
CA ARG A 203 26.54 3.70 -11.23
C ARG A 203 26.82 2.70 -12.32
N PHE A 204 26.18 2.87 -13.47
CA PHE A 204 26.49 2.11 -14.66
C PHE A 204 27.68 2.74 -15.39
N ASP A 205 28.69 1.94 -15.73
CA ASP A 205 29.82 2.38 -16.55
C ASP A 205 29.48 2.38 -18.05
N ALA A 206 30.43 2.78 -18.89
CA ALA A 206 30.25 2.83 -20.34
C ALA A 206 29.93 1.46 -20.96
N LYS A 207 30.34 0.36 -20.31
CA LYS A 207 30.01 -1.02 -20.71
C LYS A 207 28.70 -1.51 -20.08
N LYS A 208 27.96 -0.62 -19.41
CA LYS A 208 26.69 -0.88 -18.72
C LYS A 208 26.84 -1.81 -17.52
N ASN A 209 28.06 -2.01 -17.03
CA ASN A 209 28.29 -2.76 -15.78
C ASN A 209 28.07 -1.84 -14.59
N ILE A 210 27.71 -2.43 -13.45
CA ILE A 210 27.56 -1.65 -12.21
C ILE A 210 28.95 -1.46 -11.59
N TYR A 211 29.31 -0.22 -11.32
CA TYR A 211 30.56 0.18 -10.71
C TYR A 211 30.29 0.94 -9.41
N SER A 212 30.90 0.48 -8.32
CA SER A 212 30.85 1.13 -7.02
C SER A 212 32.06 2.04 -6.82
N THR A 213 31.84 3.34 -6.63
CA THR A 213 32.95 4.28 -6.36
C THR A 213 33.57 4.05 -4.99
N ARG A 214 32.82 3.43 -4.07
CA ARG A 214 33.20 3.11 -2.70
C ARG A 214 34.17 1.92 -2.65
N THR A 215 33.79 0.80 -3.24
CA THR A 215 34.60 -0.43 -3.21
C THR A 215 35.54 -0.58 -4.39
N LYS A 216 35.38 0.26 -5.43
CA LYS A 216 36.07 0.16 -6.72
C LYS A 216 35.79 -1.14 -7.48
N LYS A 217 34.78 -1.92 -7.06
CA LYS A 217 34.38 -3.18 -7.70
C LYS A 217 33.48 -2.92 -8.90
N ARG A 218 33.52 -3.85 -9.86
CA ARG A 218 32.58 -3.95 -10.98
C ARG A 218 31.76 -5.22 -10.84
N TYR A 219 30.47 -5.08 -11.06
CA TYR A 219 29.49 -6.15 -11.05
C TYR A 219 28.94 -6.28 -12.47
N THR A 220 29.07 -7.48 -13.01
CA THR A 220 28.91 -7.72 -14.46
C THR A 220 27.84 -8.76 -14.77
N HIS A 221 27.21 -9.36 -13.77
CA HIS A 221 26.11 -10.31 -13.97
C HIS A 221 24.85 -9.58 -14.41
N ASP A 222 24.01 -10.24 -15.22
CA ASP A 222 22.80 -9.62 -15.76
C ASP A 222 21.71 -9.45 -14.69
N GLU A 223 21.79 -10.25 -13.64
CA GLU A 223 21.01 -10.26 -12.40
C GLU A 223 21.51 -9.22 -11.38
N SER A 224 22.63 -8.56 -11.67
CA SER A 224 23.16 -7.50 -10.79
C SER A 224 22.32 -6.23 -10.91
N ALA A 225 22.10 -5.57 -9.77
CA ALA A 225 21.34 -4.34 -9.67
C ALA A 225 21.89 -3.37 -8.64
N LEU A 226 21.43 -2.12 -8.74
CA LEU A 226 21.66 -1.11 -7.74
C LEU A 226 20.33 -0.65 -7.14
N LEU A 227 20.37 -0.38 -5.84
CA LEU A 227 19.31 0.26 -5.09
C LEU A 227 19.90 1.46 -4.36
N ILE A 228 19.47 2.66 -4.73
CA ILE A 228 20.02 3.90 -4.20
C ILE A 228 18.89 4.83 -3.76
N GLN A 229 18.97 5.34 -2.54
CA GLN A 229 18.20 6.49 -2.10
C GLN A 229 19.16 7.60 -1.68
N MET A 230 19.01 8.78 -2.28
CA MET A 230 19.90 9.92 -2.04
C MET A 230 19.18 11.25 -2.27
N PRO A 231 19.72 12.38 -1.78
CA PRO A 231 19.24 13.70 -2.18
C PRO A 231 19.28 13.90 -3.70
N ASN A 232 18.28 14.57 -4.25
CA ASN A 232 18.22 14.92 -5.67
C ASN A 232 19.23 16.04 -5.95
N PRO A 233 20.23 15.82 -6.82
CA PRO A 233 21.25 16.84 -7.10
C PRO A 233 20.69 18.08 -7.82
N ARG A 234 19.45 18.03 -8.31
CA ARG A 234 18.79 19.14 -9.00
C ARG A 234 17.90 20.00 -8.10
N ALA A 235 17.65 19.60 -6.85
CA ALA A 235 16.79 20.35 -5.94
C ALA A 235 17.07 20.05 -4.47
N GLN A 236 17.04 21.11 -3.63
CA GLN A 236 17.15 20.96 -2.19
C GLN A 236 15.91 20.28 -1.60
N ASN A 237 16.09 19.45 -0.57
CA ASN A 237 15.03 18.71 0.14
C ASN A 237 14.21 17.74 -0.73
N LYS A 238 14.67 17.44 -1.95
CA LYS A 238 14.10 16.44 -2.83
C LYS A 238 15.02 15.24 -2.90
N HIS A 239 14.50 14.08 -3.24
CA HIS A 239 15.21 12.81 -3.18
C HIS A 239 14.99 11.96 -4.42
N LEU A 240 15.97 11.12 -4.71
CA LEU A 240 15.91 10.08 -5.72
C LEU A 240 15.87 8.73 -5.02
N LEU A 241 15.01 7.83 -5.50
CA LEU A 241 15.06 6.40 -5.25
C LEU A 241 15.27 5.72 -6.59
N ILE A 242 16.34 4.95 -6.74
CA ILE A 242 16.75 4.36 -8.01
C ILE A 242 16.80 2.86 -7.82
N ILE A 243 15.99 2.15 -8.61
CA ILE A 243 15.85 0.70 -8.59
C ILE A 243 16.17 0.22 -10.00
N ALA A 244 17.40 -0.21 -10.24
CA ALA A 244 17.88 -0.45 -11.60
C ALA A 244 18.81 -1.66 -11.69
N GLY A 245 18.47 -2.61 -12.54
CA GLY A 245 19.35 -3.70 -12.94
C GLY A 245 20.25 -3.35 -14.12
N LYS A 246 21.35 -4.12 -14.28
CA LYS A 246 22.08 -4.20 -15.54
C LYS A 246 21.16 -4.66 -16.67
N ARG A 247 20.32 -5.65 -16.38
CA ARG A 247 19.20 -6.11 -17.21
C ARG A 247 17.92 -6.17 -16.38
N HIS A 248 16.82 -6.49 -17.05
CA HIS A 248 15.51 -6.70 -16.44
C HIS A 248 15.52 -7.69 -15.26
N ALA A 249 16.32 -8.77 -15.34
CA ALA A 249 16.52 -9.71 -14.24
C ALA A 249 17.06 -9.01 -12.98
N GLY A 250 18.06 -8.13 -13.12
CA GLY A 250 18.56 -7.33 -12.00
C GLY A 250 17.51 -6.34 -11.46
N THR A 251 16.74 -5.66 -12.30
CA THR A 251 15.70 -4.75 -11.80
C THR A 251 14.67 -5.52 -10.96
N ARG A 252 14.27 -6.72 -11.43
CA ARG A 252 13.43 -7.65 -10.67
C ARG A 252 14.07 -8.05 -9.35
N ALA A 253 15.36 -8.38 -9.33
CA ALA A 253 16.08 -8.70 -8.09
C ALA A 253 16.03 -7.56 -7.05
N ALA A 254 16.22 -6.31 -7.50
CA ALA A 254 16.19 -5.15 -6.61
C ALA A 254 14.78 -4.89 -6.03
N VAL A 255 13.73 -5.04 -6.85
CA VAL A 255 12.35 -4.95 -6.38
C VAL A 255 12.05 -6.09 -5.42
N LEU A 256 12.43 -7.32 -5.76
CA LEU A 256 12.21 -8.50 -4.92
C LEU A 256 12.85 -8.35 -3.53
N LEU A 257 14.07 -7.79 -3.46
CA LEU A 257 14.73 -7.49 -2.19
C LEU A 257 13.89 -6.52 -1.34
N LEU A 258 13.31 -5.48 -1.93
CA LEU A 258 12.43 -4.54 -1.22
C LEU A 258 11.19 -5.23 -0.66
N LEU A 259 10.58 -6.11 -1.45
CA LEU A 259 9.36 -6.82 -1.08
C LEU A 259 9.57 -7.84 0.04
N LYS A 260 10.62 -8.68 -0.08
CA LYS A 260 10.85 -9.81 0.84
C LYS A 260 11.77 -9.46 2.01
N SER A 261 12.75 -8.60 1.77
CA SER A 261 13.90 -8.41 2.67
C SER A 261 14.22 -6.94 2.91
N GLY A 262 13.21 -6.06 2.82
CA GLY A 262 13.39 -4.61 2.96
C GLY A 262 14.06 -4.19 4.27
N HIS A 263 13.93 -5.00 5.33
CA HIS A 263 14.58 -4.80 6.63
C HIS A 263 16.11 -4.91 6.61
N LEU A 264 16.69 -5.50 5.56
CA LEU A 264 18.14 -5.56 5.38
C LEU A 264 18.70 -4.25 4.80
N ILE A 265 17.84 -3.36 4.30
CA ILE A 265 18.23 -2.10 3.68
C ILE A 265 18.43 -1.07 4.80
N GLN A 266 19.70 -0.79 5.09
CA GLN A 266 20.06 0.12 6.16
C GLN A 266 20.57 1.45 5.57
N LYS A 267 20.19 2.57 6.20
CA LYS A 267 20.87 3.84 5.95
C LYS A 267 22.33 3.70 6.36
N LYS A 268 23.25 3.80 5.39
CA LYS A 268 24.66 4.07 5.67
C LYS A 268 24.88 5.59 5.77
N SER A 269 26.05 5.99 6.23
CA SER A 269 26.39 7.36 6.65
C SER A 269 25.95 8.46 5.67
N LYS A 270 25.64 9.65 6.21
CA LYS A 270 25.20 10.87 5.50
C LYS A 270 23.82 10.80 4.82
N GLY A 271 22.93 9.89 5.24
CA GLY A 271 21.56 9.85 4.73
C GLY A 271 21.42 9.32 3.31
N ILE A 272 22.42 8.58 2.82
CA ILE A 272 22.40 7.90 1.53
C ILE A 272 22.27 6.39 1.78
N VAL A 273 21.28 5.77 1.16
CA VAL A 273 21.20 4.32 1.00
C VAL A 273 21.80 3.98 -0.37
N ALA A 274 22.77 3.08 -0.43
CA ALA A 274 23.34 2.65 -1.70
C ALA A 274 23.84 1.21 -1.58
N HIS A 275 23.20 0.32 -2.32
CA HIS A 275 23.47 -1.11 -2.31
C HIS A 275 23.66 -1.65 -3.73
N VAL A 276 24.56 -2.62 -3.85
CA VAL A 276 24.59 -3.54 -4.99
C VAL A 276 23.87 -4.80 -4.58
N ILE A 277 23.02 -5.29 -5.48
CA ILE A 277 22.16 -6.46 -5.28
C ILE A 277 22.49 -7.48 -6.37
N GLU A 278 22.45 -8.76 -6.01
CA GLU A 278 22.51 -9.87 -6.97
C GLU A 278 21.22 -10.67 -6.87
N GLY A 279 20.57 -10.88 -8.01
CA GLY A 279 19.49 -11.85 -8.14
C GLY A 279 20.03 -13.27 -8.20
N ILE A 280 19.28 -14.19 -7.62
CA ILE A 280 19.52 -15.64 -7.72
C ILE A 280 18.21 -16.26 -8.23
N ASP A 281 18.37 -17.20 -9.14
CA ASP A 281 17.35 -18.13 -9.60
C ASP A 281 17.62 -19.46 -8.88
N GLU A 282 16.96 -19.68 -7.74
CA GLU A 282 17.20 -20.84 -6.87
C GLU A 282 16.59 -22.13 -7.44
N ASP A 283 15.45 -22.02 -8.12
CA ASP A 283 14.74 -23.16 -8.70
C ASP A 283 15.12 -23.48 -10.16
N GLY A 284 15.85 -22.57 -10.82
CA GLY A 284 16.43 -22.76 -12.15
C GLY A 284 15.45 -22.56 -13.30
N ASP A 285 14.33 -21.86 -13.09
CA ASP A 285 13.30 -21.62 -14.11
C ASP A 285 13.63 -20.45 -15.06
N GLY A 286 14.76 -19.77 -14.85
CA GLY A 286 15.20 -18.58 -15.57
C GLY A 286 14.67 -17.28 -14.99
N ILE A 287 14.03 -17.31 -13.82
CA ILE A 287 13.39 -16.19 -13.17
C ILE A 287 14.02 -15.95 -11.80
N VAL A 288 14.42 -14.70 -11.54
CA VAL A 288 14.93 -14.33 -10.21
C VAL A 288 13.82 -14.46 -9.15
N ASP A 289 14.06 -15.34 -8.17
CA ASP A 289 13.16 -15.70 -7.06
C ASP A 289 13.75 -15.39 -5.66
N HIS A 290 15.06 -15.12 -5.62
CA HIS A 290 15.80 -14.65 -4.45
C HIS A 290 16.72 -13.46 -4.79
N ALA A 291 17.04 -12.64 -3.80
CA ALA A 291 17.96 -11.51 -3.97
C ALA A 291 18.78 -11.27 -2.70
N LYS A 292 20.07 -10.96 -2.88
CA LYS A 292 20.99 -10.66 -1.77
C LYS A 292 21.75 -9.35 -1.98
N ILE A 293 22.11 -8.70 -0.89
CA ILE A 293 22.97 -7.51 -0.90
C ILE A 293 24.43 -7.94 -0.98
N LEU A 294 25.18 -7.38 -1.94
CA LEU A 294 26.61 -7.60 -2.10
C LEU A 294 27.48 -6.54 -1.38
N GLU A 295 26.98 -5.31 -1.23
CA GLU A 295 27.61 -4.23 -0.46
C GLU A 295 26.65 -3.13 0.01
#